data_AF-A0A941HR29-F1
#
_entry.id   AF-A0A941HR29-F1
#
_cell.length_a   1.000
_cell.length_b   1.000
_cell.length_c   1.000
_cell.angle_alpha   90.00
_cell.angle_beta   90.00
_cell.angle_gamma   90.00
#
_symmetry.space_group_name_H-M   'P 1'
#
loop_
_entity.id
_entity.type
_entity.pdbx_description
1 polymer ?
#
loop_
_entity_poly.entity_id
_entity_poly.type
_entity_poly.pdbx_seq_one_letter_code
_entity_poly.pdbx_strand_id
1 'polypeptide(L)'
;MDKALVQEFIAKRVAHELNDGDVVNLGIGLPTKVANYVPEGKTVIFQSENGFVGLGPSPSEEEANPYITNAGGIPVTIMPGGAFFDSATSFGIIRGGHVDLTVLGALQVDEKGNIANYMIPGKMVPGMGGAMDLLSGARKVIVAMEHTAKGSPKILKHCNLPLTARGEVDLIITEMCVIEVTPEGLLLKEVNPEYTIEEIQAATEATLIIPEHLTTM
;
A
#
# COMPACT_ATOMS: atom_id res chain seq x y z
N MET A 1 -6.66 19.48 4.34
CA MET A 1 -7.83 18.58 4.19
C MET A 1 -8.10 17.83 5.49
N ASP A 2 -9.35 17.40 5.70
CA ASP A 2 -9.67 16.42 6.74
C ASP A 2 -8.96 15.09 6.47
N LYS A 3 -8.52 14.40 7.53
CA LYS A 3 -7.72 13.16 7.41
C LYS A 3 -8.48 12.06 6.67
N ALA A 4 -9.80 11.95 6.89
CA ALA A 4 -10.60 10.95 6.19
C ALA A 4 -10.65 11.21 4.67
N LEU A 5 -10.79 12.49 4.27
CA LEU A 5 -10.77 12.90 2.86
C LEU A 5 -9.40 12.65 2.22
N VAL A 6 -8.30 12.91 2.93
CA VAL A 6 -6.94 12.58 2.47
C VAL A 6 -6.81 11.09 2.18
N GLN A 7 -7.26 10.25 3.11
CA GLN A 7 -7.17 8.81 2.95
C GLN A 7 -8.06 8.30 1.81
N GLU A 8 -9.26 8.86 1.65
CA GLU A 8 -10.12 8.53 0.51
C GLU A 8 -9.50 8.93 -0.82
N PHE A 9 -8.90 10.12 -0.91
CA PHE A 9 -8.21 10.59 -2.12
C PHE A 9 -7.07 9.64 -2.52
N ILE A 10 -6.20 9.29 -1.56
CA ILE A 10 -5.11 8.34 -1.79
C ILE A 10 -5.64 6.99 -2.23
N ALA A 11 -6.66 6.45 -1.54
CA ALA A 11 -7.23 5.13 -1.86
C ALA A 11 -7.84 5.09 -3.26
N LYS A 12 -8.52 6.16 -3.70
CA LYS A 12 -9.04 6.30 -5.06
C LYS A 12 -7.90 6.28 -6.08
N ARG A 13 -6.84 7.06 -5.87
CA ARG A 13 -5.72 7.06 -6.81
C ARG A 13 -5.04 5.69 -6.89
N VAL A 14 -4.81 5.03 -5.76
CA VAL A 14 -4.22 3.68 -5.75
C VAL A 14 -5.09 2.70 -6.54
N ALA A 15 -6.41 2.81 -6.49
CA ALA A 15 -7.30 1.91 -7.23
C ALA A 15 -7.14 1.98 -8.76
N HIS A 16 -6.60 3.09 -9.30
CA HIS A 16 -6.24 3.20 -10.72
C HIS A 16 -5.02 2.34 -11.12
N GLU A 17 -4.21 1.90 -10.15
CA GLU A 17 -3.07 1.01 -10.39
C GLU A 17 -3.47 -0.47 -10.53
N LEU A 18 -4.73 -0.80 -10.19
CA LEU A 18 -5.25 -2.17 -10.28
C LEU A 18 -5.67 -2.49 -11.71
N ASN A 19 -5.34 -3.68 -12.18
CA ASN A 19 -5.77 -4.20 -13.48
C ASN A 19 -6.83 -5.29 -13.31
N ASP A 20 -7.56 -5.55 -14.40
CA ASP A 20 -8.48 -6.67 -14.45
C ASP A 20 -7.72 -8.00 -14.32
N GLY A 21 -8.14 -8.85 -13.39
CA GLY A 21 -7.53 -10.13 -13.09
C GLY A 21 -6.41 -10.11 -12.04
N ASP A 22 -6.01 -8.95 -11.52
CA ASP A 22 -4.91 -8.86 -10.54
C ASP A 22 -5.24 -9.64 -9.25
N VAL A 23 -4.24 -10.36 -8.72
CA VAL A 23 -4.23 -10.87 -7.34
C VAL A 23 -3.57 -9.82 -6.44
N VAL A 24 -4.34 -9.27 -5.51
CA VAL A 24 -3.94 -8.09 -4.72
C VAL A 24 -3.95 -8.39 -3.23
N ASN A 25 -2.89 -8.00 -2.53
CA ASN A 25 -2.90 -7.94 -1.06
C ASN A 25 -2.98 -6.47 -0.59
N LEU A 26 -3.82 -6.21 0.41
CA LEU A 26 -4.00 -4.88 0.99
C LEU A 26 -3.69 -4.89 2.49
N GLY A 27 -2.74 -4.07 2.91
CA GLY A 27 -2.44 -3.81 4.30
C GLY A 27 -3.59 -3.12 5.04
N ILE A 28 -3.66 -3.33 6.36
CA ILE A 28 -4.73 -2.77 7.20
C ILE A 28 -4.71 -1.23 7.18
N GLY A 29 -5.90 -0.61 7.19
CA GLY A 29 -6.08 0.83 7.33
C GLY A 29 -6.33 1.52 6.00
N LEU A 30 -5.47 2.48 5.63
CA LEU A 30 -5.58 3.16 4.34
C LEU A 30 -5.62 2.19 3.15
N PRO A 31 -4.74 1.18 3.03
CA PRO A 31 -4.77 0.30 1.87
C PRO A 31 -6.05 -0.52 1.74
N THR A 32 -6.64 -1.01 2.84
CA THR A 32 -7.95 -1.71 2.78
C THR A 32 -9.08 -0.87 2.17
N LYS A 33 -9.00 0.47 2.20
CA LYS A 33 -10.01 1.34 1.56
C LYS A 33 -9.98 1.26 0.04
N VAL A 34 -8.85 0.86 -0.57
CA VAL A 34 -8.68 0.75 -2.03
C VAL A 34 -9.71 -0.19 -2.65
N ALA A 35 -10.07 -1.27 -1.94
CA ALA A 35 -11.06 -2.24 -2.41
C ALA A 35 -12.44 -1.62 -2.72
N ASN A 36 -12.78 -0.48 -2.09
CA ASN A 36 -14.06 0.21 -2.32
C ASN A 36 -14.07 1.08 -3.58
N TYR A 37 -12.91 1.26 -4.23
CA TYR A 37 -12.75 2.16 -5.37
C TYR A 37 -12.25 1.44 -6.63
N VAL A 38 -12.31 0.10 -6.65
CA VAL A 38 -12.03 -0.69 -7.85
C VAL A 38 -12.91 -0.17 -9.00
N PRO A 39 -12.31 0.26 -10.13
CA PRO A 39 -13.08 0.78 -11.26
C PRO A 39 -14.11 -0.21 -11.78
N GLU A 40 -15.25 0.30 -12.24
CA GLU A 40 -16.29 -0.52 -12.86
C GLU A 40 -15.71 -1.32 -14.05
N GLY A 41 -16.12 -2.58 -14.17
CA GLY A 41 -15.67 -3.48 -15.22
C GLY A 41 -14.34 -4.19 -14.94
N LYS A 42 -13.67 -3.93 -13.81
CA LYS A 42 -12.50 -4.70 -13.36
C LYS A 42 -12.88 -5.71 -12.29
N THR A 43 -12.36 -6.92 -12.42
CA THR A 43 -12.41 -7.97 -11.41
C THR A 43 -11.05 -8.11 -10.75
N VAL A 44 -10.97 -7.83 -9.45
CA VAL A 44 -9.73 -7.95 -8.66
C VAL A 44 -9.92 -9.04 -7.61
N ILE A 45 -8.91 -9.89 -7.43
CA ILE A 45 -8.93 -10.98 -6.46
C ILE A 45 -8.12 -10.57 -5.24
N PHE A 46 -8.80 -10.25 -4.14
CA PHE A 46 -8.13 -9.89 -2.90
C PHE A 46 -7.65 -11.14 -2.15
N GLN A 47 -6.35 -11.21 -1.90
CA GLN A 47 -5.67 -12.22 -1.12
C GLN A 47 -5.52 -11.74 0.32
N SER A 48 -5.70 -12.64 1.29
CA SER A 48 -5.47 -12.39 2.70
C SER A 48 -4.42 -13.35 3.24
N GLU A 49 -3.38 -12.81 3.87
CA GLU A 49 -2.20 -13.57 4.33
C GLU A 49 -2.53 -14.66 5.35
N ASN A 50 -3.65 -14.54 6.07
CA ASN A 50 -4.14 -15.55 7.01
C ASN A 50 -4.79 -16.79 6.36
N GLY A 51 -4.86 -16.88 5.02
CA GLY A 51 -5.08 -18.16 4.35
C GLY A 51 -6.27 -18.24 3.40
N PHE A 52 -6.53 -17.21 2.59
CA PHE A 52 -7.53 -17.32 1.51
C PHE A 52 -7.39 -16.26 0.42
N VAL A 53 -8.05 -16.52 -0.71
CA VAL A 53 -8.31 -15.56 -1.80
C VAL A 53 -9.80 -15.35 -1.98
N GLY A 54 -10.17 -14.23 -2.59
CA GLY A 54 -11.56 -13.83 -2.78
C GLY A 54 -12.12 -13.14 -1.54
N LEU A 55 -11.31 -12.35 -0.84
CA LEU A 55 -11.78 -11.53 0.27
C LEU A 55 -12.89 -10.58 -0.21
N GLY A 56 -14.05 -10.68 0.45
CA GLY A 56 -15.23 -9.87 0.19
C GLY A 56 -15.41 -8.74 1.21
N PRO A 57 -16.51 -7.98 1.10
CA PRO A 57 -16.83 -6.90 2.04
C PRO A 57 -17.09 -7.41 3.45
N SER A 58 -17.18 -6.48 4.41
CA SER A 58 -17.66 -6.78 5.76
C SER A 58 -19.05 -7.43 5.70
N PRO A 59 -19.31 -8.47 6.52
CA PRO A 59 -20.60 -9.14 6.55
C PRO A 59 -21.65 -8.27 7.25
N SER A 60 -22.93 -8.56 6.98
CA SER A 60 -24.00 -8.16 7.89
C SER A 60 -23.89 -8.90 9.24
N GLU A 61 -24.63 -8.47 10.26
CA GLU A 61 -24.62 -9.15 11.57
C GLU A 61 -25.05 -10.62 11.47
N GLU A 62 -25.97 -10.95 10.57
CA GLU A 62 -26.48 -12.31 10.36
C GLU A 62 -25.50 -13.21 9.59
N GLU A 63 -24.69 -12.63 8.70
CA GLU A 63 -23.69 -13.33 7.88
C GLU A 63 -22.32 -13.43 8.56
N ALA A 64 -22.14 -12.72 9.68
CA ALA A 64 -20.86 -12.66 10.38
C ALA A 64 -20.42 -14.04 10.89
N ASN A 65 -19.30 -14.53 10.36
CA ASN A 65 -18.69 -15.78 10.80
C ASN A 65 -17.38 -15.48 11.55
N PRO A 66 -17.24 -15.84 12.84
CA PRO A 66 -16.04 -15.55 13.62
C PRO A 66 -14.78 -16.27 13.13
N TYR A 67 -14.92 -17.28 12.27
CA TYR A 67 -13.81 -18.02 11.68
C TYR A 67 -13.33 -17.46 10.34
N ILE A 68 -14.06 -16.49 9.76
CA ILE A 68 -13.70 -15.85 8.49
C ILE A 68 -13.34 -14.39 8.79
N THR A 69 -12.05 -14.15 8.94
CA THR A 69 -11.50 -12.82 9.22
C THR A 69 -10.44 -12.44 8.20
N ASN A 70 -10.21 -11.14 8.03
CA ASN A 70 -9.04 -10.66 7.31
C ASN A 70 -7.77 -10.74 8.16
N ALA A 71 -6.62 -10.36 7.58
CA ALA A 71 -5.33 -10.31 8.28
C ALA A 71 -5.33 -9.47 9.57
N GLY A 72 -6.25 -8.51 9.70
CA GLY A 72 -6.43 -7.70 10.91
C GLY A 72 -7.35 -8.30 11.97
N GLY A 73 -7.85 -9.51 11.76
CA GLY A 73 -8.79 -10.17 12.67
C GLY A 73 -10.21 -9.62 12.61
N ILE A 74 -10.55 -8.83 11.58
CA ILE A 74 -11.89 -8.26 11.39
C ILE A 74 -12.73 -9.26 10.59
N PRO A 75 -13.97 -9.58 10.99
CA PRO A 75 -14.86 -10.45 10.21
C PRO A 75 -15.09 -9.92 8.79
N VAL A 76 -15.00 -10.82 7.80
CA VAL A 76 -15.20 -10.52 6.37
C VAL A 76 -16.00 -11.64 5.70
N THR A 77 -16.53 -11.35 4.51
CA THR A 77 -17.15 -12.37 3.65
C THR A 77 -16.12 -12.96 2.67
N ILE A 78 -16.54 -14.00 1.95
CA ILE A 78 -15.78 -14.59 0.84
C ILE A 78 -16.61 -14.48 -0.45
N MET A 79 -15.98 -14.02 -1.52
CA MET A 79 -16.59 -13.88 -2.83
C MET A 79 -16.72 -15.25 -3.52
N PRO A 80 -17.71 -15.44 -4.42
CA PRO A 80 -17.80 -16.64 -5.24
C PRO A 80 -16.49 -16.94 -5.97
N GLY A 81 -16.04 -18.20 -5.93
CA GLY A 81 -14.75 -18.63 -6.49
C GLY A 81 -13.55 -18.44 -5.56
N GLY A 82 -13.75 -17.87 -4.37
CA GLY A 82 -12.72 -17.82 -3.32
C GLY A 82 -12.30 -19.20 -2.83
N ALA A 83 -11.09 -19.28 -2.28
CA ALA A 83 -10.50 -20.54 -1.81
C ALA A 83 -9.70 -20.32 -0.53
N PHE A 84 -9.79 -21.27 0.40
CA PHE A 84 -9.04 -21.29 1.65
C PHE A 84 -7.81 -22.19 1.53
N PHE A 85 -6.75 -21.87 2.27
CA PHE A 85 -5.51 -22.60 2.34
C PHE A 85 -4.78 -22.36 3.66
N ASP A 86 -3.81 -23.20 4.00
CA ASP A 86 -3.00 -23.00 5.20
C ASP A 86 -2.02 -21.82 5.05
N SER A 87 -1.46 -21.34 6.17
CA SER A 87 -0.53 -20.21 6.18
C SER A 87 0.76 -20.50 5.40
N ALA A 88 1.22 -21.75 5.37
CA ALA A 88 2.42 -22.13 4.61
C ALA A 88 2.21 -21.92 3.11
N THR A 89 1.05 -22.33 2.61
CA THR A 89 0.59 -22.12 1.23
C THR A 89 0.37 -20.63 0.96
N SER A 90 -0.28 -19.91 1.87
CA SER A 90 -0.51 -18.46 1.77
C SER A 90 0.80 -17.69 1.52
N PHE A 91 1.79 -17.90 2.38
CA PHE A 91 3.08 -17.27 2.21
C PHE A 91 3.91 -17.87 1.06
N GLY A 92 3.61 -19.09 0.61
CA GLY A 92 4.13 -19.67 -0.63
C GLY A 92 3.64 -18.94 -1.87
N ILE A 93 2.36 -18.56 -1.91
CA ILE A 93 1.77 -17.71 -2.97
C ILE A 93 2.45 -16.35 -2.98
N ILE A 94 2.57 -15.72 -1.80
CA ILE A 94 3.20 -14.40 -1.64
C ILE A 94 4.67 -14.44 -2.08
N ARG A 95 5.51 -15.23 -1.40
CA ARG A 95 6.96 -15.31 -1.71
C ARG A 95 7.27 -15.89 -3.08
N GLY A 96 6.34 -16.61 -3.68
CA GLY A 96 6.47 -17.17 -5.03
C GLY A 96 6.19 -16.18 -6.15
N GLY A 97 5.85 -14.92 -5.86
CA GLY A 97 5.54 -13.94 -6.91
C GLY A 97 4.18 -14.18 -7.58
N HIS A 98 3.24 -14.78 -6.87
CA HIS A 98 1.87 -15.02 -7.36
C HIS A 98 0.87 -13.94 -6.90
N VAL A 99 1.31 -12.98 -6.09
CA VAL A 99 0.58 -11.74 -5.82
C VAL A 99 1.10 -10.69 -6.80
N ASP A 100 0.22 -10.19 -7.66
CA ASP A 100 0.60 -9.22 -8.70
C ASP A 100 0.91 -7.85 -8.08
N LEU A 101 0.17 -7.46 -7.04
CA LEU A 101 0.31 -6.16 -6.41
C LEU A 101 0.04 -6.23 -4.91
N THR A 102 0.89 -5.58 -4.11
CA THR A 102 0.62 -5.32 -2.69
C THR A 102 0.56 -3.81 -2.42
N VAL A 103 -0.38 -3.40 -1.57
CA VAL A 103 -0.47 -2.01 -1.09
C VAL A 103 -0.28 -1.99 0.41
N LEU A 104 0.77 -1.32 0.91
CA LEU A 104 1.03 -1.16 2.34
C LEU A 104 1.14 0.31 2.73
N GLY A 105 0.85 0.61 4.00
CA GLY A 105 1.24 1.87 4.61
C GLY A 105 2.72 1.89 4.97
N ALA A 106 3.28 3.09 5.11
CA ALA A 106 4.65 3.28 5.57
C ALA A 106 4.77 4.40 6.62
N LEU A 107 5.74 4.22 7.54
CA LEU A 107 6.21 5.28 8.42
C LEU A 107 7.26 6.12 7.70
N GLN A 108 8.16 5.47 6.97
CA GLN A 108 9.17 6.09 6.11
C GLN A 108 9.37 5.28 4.84
N VAL A 109 9.69 5.99 3.76
CA VAL A 109 10.25 5.43 2.53
C VAL A 109 11.46 6.28 2.17
N ASP A 110 12.47 5.71 1.50
CA ASP A 110 13.61 6.48 1.03
C ASP A 110 13.89 6.43 -0.47
N GLU A 111 14.88 7.22 -0.90
CA GLU A 111 15.23 7.43 -2.31
C GLU A 111 15.61 6.15 -3.07
N LYS A 112 15.91 5.06 -2.36
CA LYS A 112 16.26 3.75 -2.93
C LYS A 112 15.12 2.75 -2.88
N GLY A 113 13.91 3.18 -2.50
CA GLY A 113 12.76 2.30 -2.33
C GLY A 113 12.83 1.42 -1.08
N ASN A 114 13.63 1.78 -0.08
CA ASN A 114 13.55 1.11 1.23
C ASN A 114 12.30 1.58 1.96
N ILE A 115 11.67 0.69 2.71
CA ILE A 115 10.45 0.97 3.48
C ILE A 115 10.65 0.59 4.94
N ALA A 116 10.20 1.46 5.83
CA ALA A 116 10.07 1.18 7.26
C ALA A 116 8.61 1.38 7.68
N ASN A 117 7.97 0.32 8.17
CA ASN A 117 6.55 0.39 8.56
C ASN A 117 6.17 -0.41 9.81
N TYR A 118 7.08 -1.19 10.39
CA TYR A 118 6.72 -2.10 11.48
C TYR A 118 7.16 -1.65 12.88
N MET A 119 8.17 -0.79 13.00
CA MET A 119 8.79 -0.47 14.29
C MET A 119 9.19 0.99 14.46
N ILE A 120 8.90 1.52 15.65
CA ILE A 120 9.47 2.78 16.15
C ILE A 120 10.23 2.44 17.45
N PRO A 121 11.57 2.58 17.49
CA PRO A 121 12.36 2.30 18.68
C PRO A 121 11.81 3.02 19.92
N GLY A 122 11.67 2.28 21.03
CA GLY A 122 11.11 2.80 22.29
C GLY A 122 9.58 2.90 22.35
N LYS A 123 8.85 2.48 21.31
CA LYS A 123 7.39 2.34 21.34
C LYS A 123 6.99 0.88 21.16
N MET A 124 5.95 0.45 21.88
CA MET A 124 5.39 -0.88 21.68
C MET A 124 4.64 -0.91 20.34
N VAL A 125 5.00 -1.88 19.50
CA VAL A 125 4.39 -2.17 18.21
C VAL A 125 4.15 -3.68 18.11
N PRO A 126 3.06 -4.14 17.46
CA PRO A 126 2.69 -5.56 17.42
C PRO A 126 3.61 -6.46 16.56
N GLY A 127 4.67 -5.90 15.95
CA GLY A 127 5.60 -6.63 15.08
C GLY A 127 5.33 -6.39 13.59
N MET A 128 6.05 -7.10 12.72
CA MET A 128 5.98 -6.92 11.26
C MET A 128 4.85 -7.71 10.58
N GLY A 129 4.25 -8.70 11.25
CA GLY A 129 3.25 -9.57 10.61
C GLY A 129 3.79 -10.17 9.30
N GLY A 130 2.95 -10.24 8.26
CA GLY A 130 3.35 -10.65 6.91
C GLY A 130 4.02 -9.56 6.06
N ALA A 131 4.28 -8.36 6.59
CA ALA A 131 4.72 -7.23 5.77
C ALA A 131 6.04 -7.49 5.02
N MET A 132 7.01 -8.16 5.66
CA MET A 132 8.31 -8.46 5.01
C MET A 132 8.13 -9.43 3.84
N ASP A 133 7.32 -10.47 3.98
CA ASP A 133 7.02 -11.42 2.91
C ASP A 133 6.24 -10.75 1.77
N LEU A 134 5.28 -9.89 2.09
CA LEU A 134 4.50 -9.18 1.08
C LEU A 134 5.37 -8.24 0.24
N LEU A 135 6.21 -7.45 0.90
CA LEU A 135 7.08 -6.49 0.24
C LEU A 135 8.11 -7.17 -0.65
N SER A 136 8.69 -8.29 -0.21
CA SER A 136 9.71 -9.01 -1.00
C SER A 136 9.14 -10.03 -1.99
N GLY A 137 7.86 -10.38 -1.87
CA GLY A 137 7.22 -11.44 -2.63
C GLY A 137 6.28 -10.96 -3.73
N ALA A 138 5.57 -9.84 -3.54
CA ALA A 138 4.66 -9.32 -4.55
C ALA A 138 5.43 -8.79 -5.77
N ARG A 139 4.83 -8.86 -6.97
CA ARG A 139 5.49 -8.37 -8.20
C ARG A 139 5.57 -6.85 -8.28
N LYS A 140 4.64 -6.15 -7.63
CA LYS A 140 4.60 -4.70 -7.52
C LYS A 140 4.21 -4.29 -6.11
N VAL A 141 4.94 -3.34 -5.55
CA VAL A 141 4.75 -2.79 -4.21
C VAL A 141 4.38 -1.32 -4.31
N ILE A 142 3.20 -1.00 -3.78
CA ILE A 142 2.71 0.37 -3.67
C ILE A 142 2.67 0.77 -2.20
N VAL A 143 3.32 1.87 -1.89
CA VAL A 143 3.15 2.56 -0.61
C VAL A 143 2.02 3.57 -0.73
N ALA A 144 0.96 3.36 0.05
CA ALA A 144 -0.13 4.33 0.21
C ALA A 144 0.01 5.01 1.57
N MET A 145 0.32 6.32 1.59
CA MET A 145 0.54 7.03 2.84
C MET A 145 0.31 8.53 2.75
N GLU A 146 0.00 9.16 3.89
CA GLU A 146 0.11 10.62 4.02
C GLU A 146 1.57 11.05 3.79
N HIS A 147 1.76 12.15 3.06
CA HIS A 147 3.07 12.62 2.60
C HIS A 147 3.96 13.05 3.77
N THR A 148 3.38 13.68 4.80
CA THR A 148 4.09 14.11 6.01
C THR A 148 3.46 13.55 7.28
N ALA A 149 4.26 13.45 8.34
CA ALA A 149 3.77 13.20 9.69
C ALA A 149 3.81 14.52 10.48
N LYS A 150 2.66 15.19 10.60
CA LYS A 150 2.55 16.50 11.28
C LYS A 150 3.56 17.53 10.72
N GLY A 151 3.71 17.57 9.39
CA GLY A 151 4.65 18.45 8.69
C GLY A 151 6.08 17.93 8.61
N SER A 152 6.43 16.84 9.32
CA SER A 152 7.74 16.20 9.15
C SER A 152 7.75 15.31 7.91
N PRO A 153 8.76 15.41 7.02
CA PRO A 153 8.87 14.53 5.86
C PRO A 153 8.89 13.05 6.25
N LYS A 154 8.29 12.22 5.40
CA LYS A 154 8.35 10.76 5.52
C LYS A 154 9.03 10.08 4.32
N ILE A 155 9.27 10.85 3.26
CA ILE A 155 10.00 10.42 2.07
C ILE A 155 11.41 11.01 2.19
N LEU A 156 12.37 10.17 2.53
CA LEU A 156 13.68 10.55 3.05
C LEU A 156 14.81 10.24 2.06
N LYS A 157 15.99 10.82 2.27
CA LYS A 157 17.19 10.32 1.55
C LYS A 157 17.55 8.92 2.02
N HIS A 158 17.52 8.71 3.33
CA HIS A 158 17.70 7.40 3.96
C HIS A 158 16.71 7.21 5.10
N CYS A 159 16.05 6.05 5.15
CA CYS A 159 15.23 5.69 6.30
C CYS A 159 16.10 5.67 7.57
N ASN A 160 15.55 6.20 8.67
CA ASN A 160 16.20 6.18 9.98
C ASN A 160 15.47 5.28 11.00
N LEU A 161 14.33 4.71 10.60
CA LEU A 161 13.67 3.62 11.31
C LEU A 161 14.18 2.25 10.83
N PRO A 162 14.02 1.18 11.64
CA PRO A 162 14.30 -0.18 11.20
C PRO A 162 13.51 -0.53 9.93
N LEU A 163 14.24 -0.96 8.90
CA LEU A 163 13.64 -1.32 7.62
C LEU A 163 12.76 -2.56 7.74
N THR A 164 11.63 -2.51 7.06
CA THR A 164 10.81 -3.70 6.78
C THR A 164 11.34 -4.42 5.53
N ALA A 165 11.63 -3.67 4.47
CA ALA A 165 12.23 -4.22 3.25
C ALA A 165 13.15 -3.20 2.57
N ARG A 166 14.10 -3.69 1.77
CA ARG A 166 15.15 -2.89 1.15
C ARG A 166 14.98 -2.86 -0.36
N GLY A 167 14.72 -1.69 -0.92
CA GLY A 167 14.62 -1.50 -2.37
C GLY A 167 13.46 -2.24 -3.03
N GLU A 168 12.38 -2.48 -2.29
CA GLU A 168 11.22 -3.22 -2.79
C GLU A 168 10.06 -2.31 -3.21
N VAL A 169 10.07 -1.01 -2.86
CA VAL A 169 8.97 -0.09 -3.22
C VAL A 169 9.09 0.33 -4.68
N ASP A 170 8.02 0.17 -5.46
CA ASP A 170 7.94 0.65 -6.85
C ASP A 170 7.26 2.02 -6.96
N LEU A 171 6.17 2.22 -6.20
CA LEU A 171 5.37 3.45 -6.22
C LEU A 171 5.08 3.97 -4.81
N ILE A 172 5.16 5.28 -4.65
CA ILE A 172 4.72 5.99 -3.45
C ILE A 172 3.56 6.91 -3.85
N ILE A 173 2.38 6.66 -3.30
CA ILE A 173 1.17 7.42 -3.58
C ILE A 173 0.74 8.13 -2.30
N THR A 174 0.72 9.46 -2.37
CA THR A 174 0.30 10.35 -1.27
C THR A 174 -0.82 11.28 -1.72
N GLU A 175 -1.32 12.10 -0.82
CA GLU A 175 -2.29 13.14 -1.14
C GLU A 175 -1.75 14.26 -2.02
N MET A 176 -0.42 14.40 -2.09
CA MET A 176 0.23 15.47 -2.83
C MET A 176 0.67 15.02 -4.23
N CYS A 177 1.06 13.75 -4.40
CA CYS A 177 1.69 13.28 -5.63
C CYS A 177 1.77 11.75 -5.75
N VAL A 178 2.13 11.31 -6.96
CA VAL A 178 2.62 9.95 -7.24
C VAL A 178 4.11 10.01 -7.57
N ILE A 179 4.90 9.18 -6.90
CA ILE A 179 6.34 9.08 -7.10
C ILE A 179 6.70 7.65 -7.51
N GLU A 180 7.44 7.50 -8.60
CA GLU A 180 8.08 6.25 -9.01
C GLU A 180 9.45 6.12 -8.37
N VAL A 181 9.77 4.93 -7.88
CA VAL A 181 11.14 4.59 -7.52
C VAL A 181 11.82 4.02 -8.76
N THR A 182 12.82 4.72 -9.28
CA THR A 182 13.61 4.29 -10.45
C THR A 182 15.07 4.05 -10.04
N PRO A 183 15.88 3.38 -10.89
CA PRO A 183 17.31 3.23 -10.65
C PRO A 183 18.07 4.57 -10.49
N GLU A 184 17.56 5.65 -11.08
CA GLU A 184 18.13 7.00 -11.02
C GLU A 184 17.69 7.80 -9.79
N GLY A 185 16.60 7.40 -9.12
CA GLY A 185 16.05 8.05 -7.95
C GLY A 185 14.52 8.12 -7.96
N LEU A 186 13.97 9.12 -7.26
CA LEU A 186 12.52 9.29 -7.13
C LEU A 186 11.97 10.18 -8.23
N LEU A 187 11.25 9.60 -9.20
CA LEU A 187 10.60 10.33 -10.29
C LEU A 187 9.21 10.82 -9.85
N LEU A 188 8.98 12.12 -9.89
CA LEU A 188 7.66 12.70 -9.67
C LEU A 188 6.78 12.44 -10.91
N LYS A 189 5.88 11.46 -10.84
CA LYS A 189 5.02 11.08 -11.98
C LYS A 189 3.82 11.99 -12.13
N GLU A 190 3.16 12.26 -11.02
CA GLU A 190 1.90 13.00 -10.98
C GLU A 190 1.86 13.95 -9.80
N VAL A 191 1.16 15.06 -9.98
CA VAL A 191 0.96 16.09 -8.96
C VAL A 191 -0.52 16.34 -8.76
N ASN A 192 -0.94 16.37 -7.50
CA ASN A 192 -2.25 16.87 -7.14
C ASN A 192 -2.27 18.39 -7.40
N PRO A 193 -3.24 18.91 -8.17
CA PRO A 193 -3.27 20.32 -8.60
C PRO A 193 -3.45 21.32 -7.45
N GLU A 194 -3.77 20.86 -6.24
CA GLU A 194 -3.79 21.69 -5.03
C GLU A 194 -2.39 22.07 -4.51
N TYR A 195 -1.32 21.44 -5.03
CA TYR A 195 0.05 21.64 -4.59
C TYR A 195 0.98 22.01 -5.74
N THR A 196 2.00 22.84 -5.45
CA THR A 196 3.07 23.11 -6.42
C THR A 196 4.21 22.10 -6.27
N ILE A 197 5.07 22.01 -7.30
CA ILE A 197 6.26 21.15 -7.27
C ILE A 197 7.20 21.59 -6.14
N GLU A 198 7.32 22.89 -5.90
CA GLU A 198 8.14 23.45 -4.83
C GLU A 198 7.63 23.05 -3.45
N GLU A 199 6.30 23.04 -3.25
CA GLU A 199 5.68 22.59 -2.00
C GLU A 199 5.92 21.09 -1.76
N ILE A 200 5.78 20.28 -2.80
CA ILE A 200 6.05 18.83 -2.73
C ILE A 200 7.52 18.58 -2.40
N GLN A 201 8.44 19.25 -3.09
CA GLN A 201 9.87 19.12 -2.82
C GLN A 201 10.24 19.66 -1.43
N ALA A 202 9.56 20.69 -0.92
CA ALA A 202 9.78 21.18 0.45
C ALA A 202 9.26 20.19 1.51
N ALA A 203 8.23 19.41 1.19
CA ALA A 203 7.67 18.37 2.05
C ALA A 203 8.38 17.00 1.92
N THR A 204 9.31 16.86 0.95
CA THR A 204 10.10 15.67 0.65
C THR A 204 11.57 15.92 0.98
N GLU A 205 12.22 15.09 1.79
CA GLU A 205 13.65 15.25 2.08
C GLU A 205 14.53 14.70 0.93
N ALA A 206 14.09 13.63 0.28
CA ALA A 206 14.72 13.12 -0.94
C ALA A 206 14.64 14.15 -2.09
N THR A 207 15.63 14.13 -2.98
CA THR A 207 15.57 14.95 -4.21
C THR A 207 14.69 14.26 -5.24
N LEU A 208 13.65 14.96 -5.69
CA LEU A 208 12.74 14.48 -6.73
C LEU A 208 13.31 14.80 -8.12
N ILE A 209 13.22 13.82 -9.00
CA ILE A 209 13.44 13.98 -10.43
C ILE A 209 12.13 14.51 -11.02
N ILE A 210 12.19 15.69 -11.61
CA ILE A 210 11.02 16.34 -12.23
C ILE A 210 11.07 16.07 -13.74
N PRO A 211 10.08 15.38 -14.33
CA PRO A 211 10.04 15.15 -15.77
C PRO A 211 9.72 16.43 -16.54
N GLU A 212 10.06 16.47 -17.84
CA GLU A 212 9.69 17.57 -18.73
C GLU A 212 8.17 17.73 -18.89
N HIS A 213 7.43 16.63 -18.76
CA HIS A 213 5.98 16.58 -18.86
C HIS A 213 5.41 15.90 -17.62
N LEU A 214 4.68 16.67 -16.83
CA LEU A 214 4.07 16.22 -15.59
C LEU A 214 2.56 16.07 -15.78
N THR A 215 2.01 14.98 -15.25
CA THR A 215 0.57 14.70 -15.34
C THR A 215 -0.12 15.10 -14.04
N THR A 216 -1.39 15.47 -14.14
CA THR A 216 -2.22 15.77 -12.97
C THR A 216 -2.86 14.48 -12.46
N MET A 217 -2.85 14.33 -11.14
CA MET A 217 -3.36 13.17 -10.41
C MET A 217 -4.89 13.06 -10.43
#